data_AF-A4V736-F1
#
_entry.id   AF-A4V736-F1
#
_cell.length_a   1.000
_cell.length_b   1.000
_cell.length_c   1.000
_cell.angle_alpha   90.00
_cell.angle_beta   90.00
_cell.angle_gamma   90.00
#
_symmetry.space_group_name_H-M   'P 1'
#
loop_
_entity.id
_entity.type
_entity.pdbx_description
1 polymer ?
#
loop_
_entity_poly.entity_id
_entity_poly.type
_entity_poly.pdbx_seq_one_letter_code
_entity_poly.pdbx_strand_id
1 'polypeptide(L)'
;MNSQLRKWILGMTLFSEYTQEELESESAVTLTLAELRALQLSSSGDVFAHGSQLSTNLESAASKLDMAMDRHRANLVAERMSISRRG
;
A
#
# COMPACT_ATOMS: atom_id res chain seq x y z
N MET A 1 -24.08 -16.58 -13.28
CA MET A 1 -23.49 -15.29 -13.67
C MET A 1 -22.45 -14.92 -12.63
N ASN A 2 -21.19 -14.81 -13.05
CA ASN A 2 -19.97 -15.11 -12.29
C ASN A 2 -19.73 -14.30 -11.00
N SER A 3 -19.51 -15.01 -9.88
CA SER A 3 -19.06 -14.50 -8.58
C SER A 3 -17.76 -13.69 -8.65
N GLN A 4 -16.92 -13.95 -9.66
CA GLN A 4 -15.69 -13.21 -9.90
C GLN A 4 -15.94 -11.74 -10.27
N LEU A 5 -16.96 -11.42 -11.07
CA LEU A 5 -17.29 -10.03 -11.46
C LEU A 5 -17.69 -9.16 -10.25
N ARG A 6 -18.32 -9.76 -9.23
CA ARG A 6 -18.69 -9.02 -8.00
C ARG A 6 -17.48 -8.67 -7.15
N LYS A 7 -16.43 -9.50 -7.12
CA LYS A 7 -15.18 -9.19 -6.42
C LYS A 7 -14.42 -8.03 -7.08
N TRP A 8 -14.46 -7.93 -8.40
CA TRP A 8 -13.87 -6.80 -9.13
C TRP A 8 -14.63 -5.49 -8.87
N ILE A 9 -15.96 -5.52 -8.85
CA ILE A 9 -16.78 -4.35 -8.52
C ILE A 9 -16.55 -3.90 -7.08
N LEU A 10 -16.45 -4.83 -6.13
CA LEU A 10 -16.15 -4.51 -4.72
C LEU A 10 -14.72 -3.96 -4.51
N GLY A 11 -13.75 -4.44 -5.30
CA GLY A 11 -12.40 -3.87 -5.32
C GLY A 11 -12.37 -2.44 -5.88
N MET A 12 -13.20 -2.14 -6.88
CA MET A 12 -13.36 -0.78 -7.42
C MET A 12 -14.13 0.15 -6.47
N THR A 13 -15.04 -0.36 -5.63
CA THR A 13 -15.73 0.46 -4.63
C THR A 13 -14.83 0.93 -3.50
N LEU A 14 -13.71 0.24 -3.21
CA LEU A 14 -12.72 0.72 -2.24
C LEU A 14 -11.95 1.96 -2.72
N PHE A 15 -11.87 2.19 -4.03
CA PHE A 15 -11.29 3.41 -4.61
C PHE A 15 -12.31 4.54 -4.74
N SER A 16 -13.59 4.29 -4.46
CA SER A 16 -14.67 5.28 -4.60
C SER A 16 -14.79 6.21 -3.39
N GLU A 17 -14.07 5.91 -2.31
CA GLU A 17 -14.11 6.68 -1.06
C GLU A 17 -12.98 7.71 -0.94
N TYR A 18 -12.02 7.72 -1.89
CA TYR A 18 -10.93 8.68 -1.90
C TYR A 18 -11.27 9.89 -2.77
N THR A 19 -11.08 11.07 -2.20
CA THR A 19 -11.10 12.34 -2.92
C THR A 19 -9.93 12.41 -3.90
N GLN A 20 -10.06 13.20 -4.97
CA GLN A 20 -9.00 13.40 -5.96
C GLN A 20 -7.70 13.92 -5.32
N GLU A 21 -7.81 14.75 -4.27
CA GLU A 21 -6.65 15.21 -3.49
C GLU A 21 -5.96 14.08 -2.74
N GLU A 22 -6.71 13.11 -2.19
CA GLU A 22 -6.13 11.94 -1.52
C GLU A 22 -5.40 11.04 -2.53
N LEU A 23 -5.98 10.85 -3.73
CA LEU A 23 -5.34 10.11 -4.83
C LEU A 23 -4.07 10.82 -5.35
N GLU A 24 -4.08 12.15 -5.46
CA GLU A 24 -2.91 12.93 -5.89
C GLU A 24 -1.81 12.97 -4.82
N SER A 25 -2.17 12.75 -3.55
CA SER A 25 -1.24 12.60 -2.44
C SER A 25 -0.68 11.17 -2.27
N GLU A 26 -1.18 10.20 -3.05
CA GLU A 26 -0.76 8.80 -2.95
C GLU A 26 0.72 8.65 -3.29
N SER A 27 1.46 8.02 -2.37
CA SER A 27 2.84 7.63 -2.62
C SER A 27 2.86 6.30 -3.37
N ALA A 28 3.21 6.33 -4.65
CA ALA A 28 3.36 5.10 -5.44
C ALA A 28 4.47 4.21 -4.86
N VAL A 29 4.12 2.96 -4.51
CA VAL A 29 5.07 1.94 -4.04
C VAL A 29 5.24 0.87 -5.12
N THR A 30 6.47 0.70 -5.60
CA THR A 30 6.77 -0.36 -6.57
C THR A 30 7.05 -1.67 -5.85
N LEU A 31 6.17 -2.65 -6.06
CA LEU A 31 6.32 -4.02 -5.58
C LEU A 31 6.56 -4.97 -6.76
N THR A 32 7.39 -5.99 -6.54
CA THR A 32 7.54 -7.10 -7.47
C THR A 32 6.31 -8.02 -7.40
N LEU A 33 6.08 -8.82 -8.44
CA LEU A 33 4.98 -9.78 -8.45
C LEU A 33 5.07 -10.79 -7.29
N ALA A 34 6.29 -11.16 -6.89
CA ALA A 34 6.53 -12.09 -5.80
C ALA A 34 6.18 -11.49 -4.42
N GLU A 35 6.48 -10.20 -4.23
CA GLU A 35 6.10 -9.43 -3.03
C GLU A 35 4.58 -9.23 -2.95
N LEU A 36 3.93 -8.88 -4.06
CA LEU A 36 2.47 -8.77 -4.13
C LEU A 36 1.78 -10.09 -3.80
N ARG A 37 2.30 -11.21 -4.32
CA ARG A 37 1.76 -12.53 -4.03
C ARG A 37 1.93 -12.91 -2.56
N ALA A 38 3.08 -12.59 -1.96
CA ALA A 38 3.33 -12.83 -0.54
C ALA A 38 2.36 -12.02 0.35
N LEU A 39 2.11 -10.76 0.01
CA LEU A 39 1.13 -9.90 0.70
C LEU A 39 -0.31 -10.45 0.58
N GLN A 40 -0.72 -10.90 -0.61
CA GLN A 40 -2.06 -11.45 -0.83
C GLN A 40 -2.30 -12.72 -0.01
N LEU A 41 -1.31 -13.61 0.04
CA LEU A 41 -1.40 -14.85 0.81
C LEU A 41 -1.40 -14.54 2.32
N SER A 42 -0.53 -13.64 2.77
CA SER A 42 -0.51 -13.19 4.16
C SER A 42 -1.84 -12.54 4.60
N SER A 43 -2.45 -11.70 3.75
CA SER A 43 -3.75 -11.08 4.06
C SER A 43 -4.90 -12.08 4.08
N SER A 44 -4.73 -13.24 3.46
CA SER A 44 -5.67 -14.37 3.51
C SER A 44 -5.51 -15.23 4.76
N GLY A 45 -4.51 -14.93 5.61
CA GLY A 45 -4.22 -15.65 6.85
C GLY A 45 -3.15 -16.74 6.74
N ASP A 46 -2.46 -16.84 5.60
CA ASP A 46 -1.38 -17.81 5.42
C ASP A 46 -0.16 -17.43 6.27
N VAL A 47 0.44 -18.42 6.92
CA VAL A 47 1.68 -18.27 7.70
C VAL A 47 2.82 -18.97 6.95
N PHE A 48 3.92 -18.25 6.74
CA PHE A 48 5.09 -18.77 6.05
C PHE A 48 6.13 -19.27 7.03
N ALA A 49 6.85 -20.34 6.66
CA ALA A 49 8.01 -20.79 7.42
C ALA A 49 9.09 -19.70 7.41
N HIS A 50 9.74 -19.50 8.55
CA HIS A 50 10.81 -18.51 8.68
C HIS A 50 11.96 -18.84 7.73
N GLY A 51 12.47 -17.84 7.01
CA GLY A 51 13.54 -17.99 6.01
C GLY A 51 13.08 -18.58 4.68
N SER A 52 11.78 -18.90 4.52
CA SER A 52 11.23 -19.26 3.22
C SER A 52 11.22 -18.05 2.29
N GLN A 53 11.26 -18.31 0.98
CA GLN A 53 11.21 -17.24 -0.03
C GLN A 53 9.97 -16.34 0.13
N LEU A 54 8.82 -16.91 0.53
CA LEU A 54 7.59 -16.14 0.77
C LEU A 54 7.70 -15.26 2.02
N SER A 55 8.34 -15.73 3.09
CA SER A 55 8.65 -14.91 4.28
C SER A 55 9.53 -13.72 3.89
N THR A 56 10.63 -13.97 3.18
CA THR A 56 11.56 -12.93 2.74
C THR A 56 10.88 -11.91 1.83
N ASN A 57 10.04 -12.38 0.90
CA ASN A 57 9.29 -11.49 0.01
C ASN A 57 8.25 -10.67 0.79
N LEU A 58 7.59 -11.25 1.79
CA LEU A 58 6.64 -10.53 2.64
C LEU A 58 7.34 -9.44 3.46
N GLU A 59 8.47 -9.77 4.08
CA GLU A 59 9.29 -8.83 4.85
C GLU A 59 9.80 -7.68 3.97
N SER A 60 10.28 -7.98 2.76
CA SER A 60 10.68 -6.97 1.78
C SER A 60 9.51 -6.06 1.37
N ALA A 61 8.33 -6.64 1.14
CA ALA A 61 7.13 -5.89 0.80
C ALA A 61 6.69 -4.96 1.94
N ALA A 62 6.67 -5.47 3.17
CA ALA A 62 6.34 -4.70 4.37
C ALA A 62 7.30 -3.52 4.56
N SER A 63 8.61 -3.76 4.45
CA SER A 63 9.64 -2.71 4.54
C SER A 63 9.44 -1.59 3.51
N LYS A 64 9.11 -1.94 2.25
CA LYS A 64 8.83 -0.94 1.20
C LYS A 64 7.60 -0.10 1.50
N LEU A 65 6.55 -0.71 2.05
CA LEU A 65 5.33 -0.01 2.46
C LEU A 65 5.62 0.93 3.64
N ASP A 66 6.36 0.47 4.66
CA ASP A 66 6.74 1.30 5.81
C ASP A 66 7.56 2.52 5.36
N MET A 67 8.58 2.32 4.52
CA MET A 67 9.38 3.41 3.95
C MET A 67 8.56 4.41 3.13
N ALA A 68 7.49 3.95 2.46
CA ALA A 68 6.61 4.83 1.71
C ALA A 68 5.71 5.65 2.65
N MET A 69 5.17 5.03 3.69
CA MET A 69 4.39 5.70 4.73
C MET A 69 5.22 6.76 5.46
N ASP A 70 6.46 6.46 5.80
CA ASP A 70 7.36 7.41 6.46
C ASP A 70 7.73 8.59 5.54
N ARG A 71 7.96 8.33 4.26
CA ARG A 71 8.17 9.40 3.27
C ARG A 71 6.94 10.29 3.12
N HIS A 72 5.75 9.70 3.05
CA HIS A 72 4.50 10.46 2.96
C HIS A 72 4.30 11.33 4.22
N ARG A 73 4.51 10.79 5.43
CA ARG A 73 4.48 11.56 6.68
C ARG A 73 5.50 12.71 6.67
N ALA A 74 6.73 12.46 6.23
CA ALA A 74 7.77 13.49 6.17
C ALA A 74 7.38 14.63 5.20
N ASN A 75 6.79 14.29 4.05
CA ASN A 75 6.30 15.28 3.09
C ASN A 75 5.18 16.15 3.66
N LEU A 76 4.21 15.55 4.34
CA LEU A 76 3.12 16.29 5.01
C LEU A 76 3.66 17.27 6.07
N VAL A 77 4.65 16.84 6.86
CA VAL A 77 5.30 17.72 7.86
C VAL A 77 6.06 18.86 7.18
N ALA A 78 6.80 18.57 6.10
CA ALA A 78 7.54 19.59 5.36
C ALA A 78 6.62 20.63 4.73
N GLU A 79 5.49 20.19 4.15
CA GLU A 79 4.48 21.07 3.57
C GLU A 79 3.88 22.01 4.63
N ARG A 80 3.49 21.47 5.78
CA ARG A 80 2.98 22.26 6.92
C ARG A 80 3.97 23.32 7.41
N MET A 81 5.26 22.99 7.46
CA MET A 81 6.34 23.91 7.88
C MET A 81 6.67 24.97 6.83
N SER A 82 6.35 24.71 5.55
CA SER A 82 6.53 25.67 4.46
C SER A 82 5.41 26.72 4.43
N ILE A 83 4.19 26.31 4.76
CA ILE A 83 3.01 27.19 4.86
C ILE A 83 3.16 28.12 6.08
N SER A 84 3.59 27.60 7.23
CA SER A 84 3.79 28.40 8.45
C SER A 84 4.90 29.45 8.35
N ARG A 85 5.81 29.36 7.37
CA ARG A 85 6.89 30.33 7.15
C ARG A 85 6.50 31.46 6.19
N ARG A 86 5.34 31.38 5.53
CA ARG A 86 4.84 32.39 4.58
C ARG A 86 3.76 33.31 5.15
N GLY A 87 3.21 33.01 6.33
CA GLY A 87 2.28 33.86 7.08
C GLY A 87 3.00 34.64 8.16
#